data_AF-A0A832E8P5-F1
#
_entry.id   AF-A0A832E8P5-F1
#
_cell.length_a   1.000
_cell.length_b   1.000
_cell.length_c   1.000
_cell.angle_alpha   90.00
_cell.angle_beta   90.00
_cell.angle_gamma   90.00
#
_symmetry.space_group_name_H-M   'P 1'
#
loop_
_entity.id
_entity.type
_entity.pdbx_description
1 polymer ?
#
loop_
_entity_poly.entity_id
_entity_poly.type
_entity_poly.pdbx_seq_one_letter_code
_entity_poly.pdbx_strand_id
1 'polypeptide(L)'
;MNGDNNQSWYERIALFPLFTIISAYLASVLWQDNIPGFITSRWVLYIGLTLILLALVLRLVLKLHFLYLFDLFLVGCVFVWVVYWQKEYTFVAPVFRAFSVYFVLINLLFARFARNKVFEEDQQLLLKFLNQRILFHPVIMVLLVLAGLYLQTWYMLFPVFTTLLMIGTLLILWTEQLNSKGSG
;
A
#
# COMPACT_ATOMS: atom_id res chain seq x y z
N MET A 1 -14.17 25.61 -21.44
CA MET A 1 -14.52 24.75 -20.30
C MET A 1 -13.66 23.49 -20.37
N ASN A 2 -12.45 23.54 -19.84
CA ASN A 2 -11.56 22.39 -19.66
C ASN A 2 -10.52 22.84 -18.65
N GLY A 3 -10.52 22.28 -17.44
CA GLY A 3 -9.51 22.68 -16.46
C GLY A 3 -9.71 22.30 -15.01
N ASP A 4 -10.69 21.48 -14.62
CA ASP A 4 -10.97 21.26 -13.19
C ASP A 4 -11.23 19.81 -12.75
N ASN A 5 -10.73 18.82 -13.50
CA ASN A 5 -10.82 17.40 -13.10
C ASN A 5 -9.56 16.86 -12.40
N ASN A 6 -8.51 17.65 -12.26
CA ASN A 6 -7.25 17.19 -11.63
C ASN A 6 -7.13 17.52 -10.13
N GLN A 7 -8.05 18.29 -9.54
CA GLN A 7 -8.05 18.57 -8.09
C GLN A 7 -8.74 17.49 -7.24
N SER A 8 -9.58 16.63 -7.85
CA SER A 8 -10.40 15.63 -7.16
C SER A 8 -9.61 14.56 -6.38
N TRP A 9 -8.36 14.27 -6.75
CA TRP A 9 -7.61 13.15 -6.17
C TRP A 9 -7.07 13.42 -4.76
N TYR A 10 -6.89 14.70 -4.40
CA TYR A 10 -6.29 15.10 -3.11
C TYR A 10 -7.31 15.07 -1.96
N GLU A 11 -8.60 15.09 -2.25
CA GLU A 11 -9.64 15.02 -1.23
C GLU A 11 -9.92 13.61 -0.73
N ARG A 12 -9.08 12.62 -1.05
CA ARG A 12 -9.26 11.24 -0.56
C ARG A 12 -8.77 11.11 0.88
N ILE A 13 -9.62 10.52 1.73
CA ILE A 13 -9.39 10.34 3.17
C ILE A 13 -8.18 9.41 3.43
N ALA A 14 -7.89 8.52 2.49
CA ALA A 14 -6.77 7.58 2.51
C ALA A 14 -6.09 7.54 1.14
N LEU A 15 -4.76 7.33 1.12
CA LEU A 15 -3.99 7.15 -0.12
C LEU A 15 -4.35 5.83 -0.80
N PHE A 16 -4.55 4.78 0.02
CA PHE A 16 -5.00 3.44 -0.38
C PHE A 16 -6.28 3.06 0.39
N PRO A 17 -7.46 3.51 -0.06
CA PRO A 17 -8.70 3.37 0.70
C PRO A 17 -9.13 1.92 0.94
N LEU A 18 -9.02 1.04 -0.06
CA LEU A 18 -9.44 -0.36 0.10
C LEU A 18 -8.52 -1.09 1.09
N PHE A 19 -7.22 -0.88 0.95
CA PHE A 19 -6.23 -1.42 1.86
C PHE A 19 -6.46 -0.97 3.30
N THR A 20 -6.77 0.31 3.54
CA THR A 20 -7.07 0.79 4.90
C THR A 20 -8.34 0.19 5.46
N ILE A 21 -9.42 0.12 4.68
CA ILE A 21 -10.69 -0.46 5.14
C ILE A 21 -10.48 -1.92 5.52
N ILE A 22 -9.78 -2.68 4.69
CA ILE A 22 -9.52 -4.11 4.93
C ILE A 22 -8.58 -4.30 6.12
N SER A 23 -7.54 -3.48 6.25
CA SER A 23 -6.63 -3.54 7.41
C SER A 23 -7.35 -3.16 8.71
N ALA A 24 -8.25 -2.19 8.68
CA ALA A 24 -9.08 -1.81 9.83
C ALA A 24 -10.07 -2.91 10.21
N TYR A 25 -10.69 -3.56 9.22
CA TYR A 25 -11.54 -4.72 9.43
C TYR A 25 -10.74 -5.89 10.05
N LEU A 26 -9.55 -6.18 9.54
CA LEU A 26 -8.71 -7.22 10.14
C LEU A 26 -8.28 -6.86 11.55
N ALA A 27 -7.92 -5.60 11.81
CA ALA A 27 -7.58 -5.15 13.15
C ALA A 27 -8.74 -5.37 14.13
N SER A 28 -9.98 -5.06 13.74
CA SER A 28 -11.15 -5.24 14.60
C SER A 28 -11.49 -6.71 14.84
N VAL A 29 -11.28 -7.57 13.85
CA VAL A 29 -11.57 -9.01 13.98
C VAL A 29 -10.46 -9.75 14.74
N LEU A 30 -9.19 -9.43 14.50
CA LEU A 30 -8.04 -10.07 15.17
C LEU A 30 -7.92 -9.70 16.65
N TRP A 31 -8.65 -8.66 17.08
CA TRP A 31 -8.76 -8.27 18.49
C TRP A 31 -9.84 -9.04 19.26
N GLN A 32 -10.69 -9.79 18.56
CA GLN A 32 -11.71 -10.63 19.18
C GLN A 32 -11.10 -11.96 19.61
N ASP A 33 -11.68 -12.57 20.66
CA ASP A 33 -11.24 -13.88 21.15
C ASP A 33 -11.63 -15.02 20.18
N ASN A 34 -12.75 -14.86 19.46
CA ASN A 34 -13.23 -15.81 18.46
C ASN A 34 -13.06 -15.26 17.05
N ILE A 35 -12.02 -15.71 16.36
CA ILE A 35 -11.73 -15.31 14.98
C ILE A 35 -12.67 -16.07 14.03
N PRO A 36 -13.41 -15.39 13.15
CA PRO A 36 -14.29 -16.02 12.18
C PRO A 36 -13.54 -17.02 11.29
N GLY A 37 -14.08 -18.23 11.14
CA GLY A 37 -13.48 -19.28 10.31
C GLY A 37 -13.33 -18.93 8.83
N PHE A 38 -14.02 -17.89 8.35
CA PHE A 38 -13.82 -17.40 6.98
C PHE A 38 -12.42 -16.78 6.78
N ILE A 39 -11.90 -16.04 7.75
CA ILE A 39 -10.58 -15.38 7.65
C ILE A 39 -9.45 -16.40 7.60
N THR A 40 -9.64 -17.55 8.24
CA THR A 40 -8.66 -18.65 8.28
C THR A 40 -8.79 -19.60 7.09
N SER A 41 -9.74 -19.34 6.19
CA SER A 41 -10.03 -20.21 5.06
C SER A 41 -9.00 -20.08 3.93
N ARG A 42 -8.74 -21.19 3.23
CA ARG A 42 -7.89 -21.20 2.03
C ARG A 42 -8.44 -20.31 0.91
N TRP A 43 -9.74 -20.03 0.92
CA TRP A 43 -10.37 -19.12 -0.05
C TRP A 43 -9.80 -17.71 0.02
N VAL A 44 -9.55 -17.19 1.23
CA VAL A 44 -8.95 -15.86 1.41
C VAL A 44 -7.54 -15.80 0.82
N LEU A 45 -6.75 -16.88 0.95
CA LEU A 45 -5.44 -16.98 0.31
C LEU A 45 -5.54 -16.92 -1.22
N TYR A 46 -6.46 -17.68 -1.83
CA TYR A 46 -6.64 -17.68 -3.28
C TYR A 46 -7.14 -16.33 -3.80
N ILE A 47 -8.06 -15.68 -3.08
CA ILE A 47 -8.51 -14.33 -3.39
C ILE A 47 -7.32 -13.37 -3.34
N GLY A 48 -6.51 -13.42 -2.28
CA GLY A 48 -5.32 -12.57 -2.14
C GLY A 48 -4.33 -12.74 -3.29
N LEU A 49 -3.99 -13.98 -3.64
CA LEU A 49 -3.11 -14.28 -4.78
C LEU A 49 -3.70 -13.79 -6.11
N THR A 50 -5.00 -13.99 -6.31
CA THR A 50 -5.70 -13.53 -7.52
C THR A 50 -5.66 -12.01 -7.62
N LEU A 51 -5.86 -11.28 -6.50
CA LEU A 51 -5.78 -9.82 -6.49
C LEU A 51 -4.37 -9.30 -6.79
N ILE A 52 -3.33 -9.96 -6.26
CA ILE A 52 -1.93 -9.64 -6.58
C ILE A 52 -1.68 -9.83 -8.08
N LEU A 53 -2.01 -11.00 -8.63
CA LEU A 53 -1.81 -11.30 -10.05
C LEU A 53 -2.63 -10.35 -10.92
N LEU A 54 -3.87 -10.09 -10.55
CA LEU A 54 -4.75 -9.18 -11.27
C LEU A 54 -4.17 -7.77 -11.28
N ALA A 55 -3.65 -7.25 -10.16
CA ALA A 55 -3.01 -5.93 -10.13
C ALA A 55 -1.79 -5.85 -11.05
N LEU A 56 -0.97 -6.91 -11.12
CA LEU A 56 0.19 -6.97 -12.00
C LEU A 56 -0.19 -7.08 -13.48
N VAL A 57 -1.15 -7.93 -13.82
CA VAL A 57 -1.64 -8.10 -15.20
C VAL A 57 -2.37 -6.85 -15.67
N LEU A 58 -3.23 -6.28 -14.83
CA LEU A 58 -3.91 -5.02 -15.14
C LEU A 58 -2.91 -3.92 -15.43
N ARG A 59 -1.77 -3.84 -14.73
CA ARG A 59 -0.71 -2.86 -15.03
C ARG A 59 -0.11 -3.05 -16.43
N LEU A 60 0.04 -4.30 -16.89
CA LEU A 60 0.63 -4.62 -18.19
C LEU A 60 -0.35 -4.39 -19.34
N VAL A 61 -1.64 -4.71 -19.13
CA VAL A 61 -2.67 -4.68 -20.17
C VAL A 61 -3.36 -3.33 -20.24
N LEU A 62 -3.68 -2.75 -19.08
CA LEU A 62 -4.44 -1.52 -18.94
C LEU A 62 -3.52 -0.45 -18.35
N LYS A 63 -3.40 0.69 -19.02
CA LYS A 63 -2.68 1.87 -18.48
C LYS A 63 -3.49 2.56 -17.36
N LEU A 64 -4.05 1.75 -16.45
CA LEU A 64 -4.78 2.17 -15.27
C LEU A 64 -3.88 2.98 -14.35
N HIS A 65 -4.49 3.92 -13.64
CA HIS A 65 -3.77 4.80 -12.72
C HIS A 65 -3.12 3.97 -11.60
N PHE A 66 -1.84 4.25 -11.34
CA PHE A 66 -0.98 3.38 -10.52
C PHE A 66 -1.48 3.23 -9.08
N LEU A 67 -2.14 4.25 -8.52
CA LEU A 67 -2.70 4.22 -7.17
C LEU A 67 -3.70 3.07 -6.97
N TYR A 68 -4.62 2.87 -7.93
CA TYR A 68 -5.63 1.81 -7.82
C TYR A 68 -5.01 0.42 -7.88
N LEU A 69 -3.97 0.26 -8.71
CA LEU A 69 -3.27 -1.01 -8.87
C LEU A 69 -2.47 -1.34 -7.61
N PHE A 70 -1.83 -0.35 -6.98
CA PHE A 70 -1.14 -0.55 -5.71
C PHE A 70 -2.09 -0.79 -4.54
N ASP A 71 -3.23 -0.11 -4.49
CA ASP A 71 -4.27 -0.38 -3.48
C ASP A 71 -4.72 -1.85 -3.59
N LEU A 72 -5.05 -2.31 -4.79
CA LEU A 72 -5.47 -3.69 -5.05
C LEU A 72 -4.37 -4.71 -4.71
N PHE A 73 -3.13 -4.41 -5.08
CA PHE A 73 -1.96 -5.23 -4.77
C PHE A 73 -1.75 -5.38 -3.25
N LEU A 74 -1.82 -4.27 -2.51
CA LEU A 74 -1.64 -4.25 -1.06
C LEU A 74 -2.78 -5.00 -0.36
N VAL A 75 -4.02 -4.87 -0.82
CA VAL A 75 -5.15 -5.68 -0.36
C VAL A 75 -4.87 -7.17 -0.53
N GLY A 76 -4.42 -7.58 -1.71
CA GLY A 76 -4.06 -8.96 -1.98
C GLY A 76 -2.95 -9.46 -1.06
N CYS A 77 -1.92 -8.64 -0.83
CA CYS A 77 -0.82 -8.96 0.09
C CYS A 77 -1.31 -9.16 1.53
N VAL A 78 -2.24 -8.35 2.01
CA VAL A 78 -2.80 -8.49 3.36
C VAL A 78 -3.62 -9.76 3.53
N PHE A 79 -4.40 -10.14 2.52
CA PHE A 79 -5.11 -11.43 2.53
C PHE A 79 -4.17 -12.63 2.49
N VAL A 80 -3.11 -12.56 1.68
CA VAL A 80 -2.09 -13.61 1.69
C VAL A 80 -1.39 -13.64 3.05
N TRP A 81 -1.00 -12.48 3.59
CA TRP A 81 -0.30 -12.36 4.87
C TRP A 81 -1.09 -13.02 6.01
N VAL A 82 -2.36 -12.65 6.18
CA VAL A 82 -3.17 -13.11 7.33
C VAL A 82 -3.35 -14.64 7.32
N VAL A 83 -3.50 -15.26 6.15
CA VAL A 83 -3.69 -16.72 6.03
C VAL A 83 -2.35 -17.47 6.00
N TYR A 84 -1.38 -16.97 5.23
CA TYR A 84 -0.11 -17.66 5.02
C TYR A 84 0.72 -17.70 6.30
N TRP A 85 0.76 -16.61 7.05
CA TRP A 85 1.55 -16.50 8.28
C TRP A 85 0.95 -17.28 9.44
N GLN A 86 -0.33 -17.68 9.36
CA GLN A 86 -0.96 -18.52 10.38
C GLN A 86 -0.26 -19.88 10.54
N LYS A 87 0.47 -20.34 9.51
CA LYS A 87 1.23 -21.59 9.57
C LYS A 87 2.37 -21.55 10.59
N GLU A 88 2.96 -20.38 10.80
CA GLU A 88 4.11 -20.18 11.69
C GLU A 88 3.73 -19.43 12.98
N TYR A 89 2.75 -18.53 12.90
CA TYR A 89 2.31 -17.69 14.01
C TYR A 89 0.86 -17.98 14.37
N THR A 90 0.55 -18.08 15.66
CA THR A 90 -0.84 -18.09 16.12
C THR A 90 -1.46 -16.69 15.97
N PHE A 91 -2.78 -16.58 15.79
CA PHE A 91 -3.42 -15.28 15.66
C PHE A 91 -3.34 -14.39 16.91
N VAL A 92 -3.03 -14.99 18.06
CA VAL A 92 -2.77 -14.26 19.30
C VAL A 92 -1.42 -13.53 19.25
N ALA A 93 -0.54 -13.91 18.33
CA ALA A 93 0.76 -13.28 18.16
C ALA A 93 0.60 -11.77 17.89
N PRO A 94 1.42 -10.91 18.53
CA PRO A 94 1.37 -9.47 18.35
C PRO A 94 1.49 -9.03 16.88
N VAL A 95 2.17 -9.83 16.06
CA VAL A 95 2.37 -9.58 14.62
C VAL A 95 1.04 -9.32 13.90
N PHE A 96 0.00 -10.14 14.14
CA PHE A 96 -1.28 -9.97 13.46
C PHE A 96 -2.06 -8.73 13.93
N ARG A 97 -2.08 -8.52 15.24
CA ARG A 97 -2.80 -7.39 15.86
C ARG A 97 -2.12 -6.05 15.58
N ALA A 98 -0.81 -5.98 15.84
CA ALA A 98 -0.04 -4.75 15.69
C ALA A 98 0.11 -4.34 14.22
N PHE A 99 0.33 -5.28 13.29
CA PHE A 99 0.53 -4.90 11.89
C PHE A 99 -0.74 -4.39 11.23
N SER A 100 -1.90 -5.00 11.53
CA SER A 100 -3.18 -4.53 11.00
C SER A 100 -3.46 -3.08 11.43
N VAL A 101 -3.21 -2.75 12.70
CA VAL A 101 -3.33 -1.37 13.21
C VAL A 101 -2.27 -0.46 12.59
N TYR A 102 -1.03 -0.92 12.51
CA TYR A 102 0.08 -0.18 11.90
C TYR A 102 -0.24 0.23 10.46
N PHE A 103 -0.76 -0.70 9.64
CA PHE A 103 -1.13 -0.44 8.25
C PHE A 103 -2.22 0.63 8.10
N VAL A 104 -3.19 0.65 9.00
CA VAL A 104 -4.21 1.71 9.05
C VAL A 104 -3.55 3.06 9.37
N LEU A 105 -2.77 3.11 10.46
CA LEU A 105 -2.17 4.34 10.95
C LEU A 105 -1.18 4.94 9.94
N ILE A 106 -0.32 4.12 9.35
CA ILE A 106 0.69 4.59 8.41
C ILE A 106 0.04 5.12 7.12
N ASN A 107 -1.04 4.49 6.64
CA ASN A 107 -1.72 4.96 5.44
C ASN A 107 -2.50 6.25 5.69
N LEU A 108 -3.15 6.40 6.85
CA LEU A 108 -3.80 7.65 7.25
C LEU A 108 -2.76 8.78 7.40
N LEU A 109 -1.60 8.47 7.97
CA LEU A 109 -0.49 9.42 8.09
C LEU A 109 -0.02 9.88 6.70
N PHE A 110 0.20 8.96 5.77
CA PHE A 110 0.61 9.32 4.40
C PHE A 110 -0.48 10.05 3.62
N ALA A 111 -1.76 9.70 3.79
CA ALA A 111 -2.86 10.46 3.20
C ALA A 111 -2.87 11.91 3.69
N ARG A 112 -2.62 12.14 4.99
CA ARG A 112 -2.46 13.48 5.56
C ARG A 112 -1.28 14.22 4.93
N PHE A 113 -0.13 13.56 4.76
CA PHE A 113 1.04 14.17 4.11
C PHE A 113 0.80 14.50 2.63
N ALA A 114 0.01 13.68 1.92
CA ALA A 114 -0.31 13.90 0.52
C ALA A 114 -1.13 15.19 0.28
N ARG A 115 -1.98 15.58 1.23
CA ARG A 115 -2.93 16.70 1.10
C ARG A 115 -2.32 18.10 1.21
N ASN A 116 -1.33 18.29 2.09
CA ASN A 116 -0.97 19.63 2.60
C ASN A 116 0.47 20.05 2.30
N LYS A 117 1.06 19.60 1.19
CA LYS A 117 2.45 19.93 0.86
C LYS A 117 2.55 20.97 -0.26
N VAL A 118 2.95 22.18 0.11
CA VAL A 118 3.63 23.11 -0.79
C VAL A 118 5.12 22.84 -0.64
N PHE A 119 5.81 22.56 -1.75
CA PHE A 119 7.24 22.27 -1.75
C PHE A 119 8.02 23.51 -2.15
N GLU A 120 8.96 23.92 -1.31
CA GLU A 120 10.01 24.88 -1.67
C GLU A 120 10.92 24.30 -2.76
N GLU A 121 11.60 25.15 -3.53
CA GLU A 121 12.42 24.72 -4.69
C GLU A 121 13.47 23.66 -4.33
N ASP A 122 14.16 23.83 -3.21
CA ASP A 122 15.17 22.87 -2.71
C ASP A 122 14.56 21.50 -2.44
N GLN A 123 13.33 21.48 -1.90
CA GLN A 123 12.58 20.26 -1.64
C GLN A 123 12.17 19.60 -2.96
N GLN A 124 11.74 20.37 -3.96
CA GLN A 124 11.38 19.84 -5.28
C GLN A 124 12.56 19.15 -5.97
N LEU A 125 13.76 19.72 -5.86
CA LEU A 125 14.98 19.16 -6.43
C LEU A 125 15.35 17.85 -5.72
N LEU A 126 15.25 17.81 -4.38
CA LEU A 126 15.44 16.59 -3.60
C LEU A 126 14.43 15.49 -3.97
N LEU A 127 13.15 15.83 -4.16
CA LEU A 127 12.13 14.87 -4.57
C LEU A 127 12.44 14.25 -5.95
N LYS A 128 12.83 15.08 -6.93
CA LYS A 128 13.22 14.59 -8.25
C LYS A 128 14.43 13.65 -8.17
N PHE A 129 15.42 14.00 -7.34
CA PHE A 129 16.59 13.15 -7.12
C PHE A 129 16.24 11.82 -6.45
N LEU A 130 15.38 11.83 -5.44
CA LEU A 130 14.92 10.62 -4.76
C LEU A 130 14.12 9.71 -5.69
N ASN A 131 13.23 10.28 -6.52
CA ASN A 131 12.42 9.51 -7.47
C ASN A 131 13.28 8.81 -8.56
N GLN A 132 14.48 9.32 -8.85
CA GLN A 132 15.42 8.71 -9.78
C GLN A 132 16.22 7.55 -9.19
N ARG A 133 16.17 7.32 -7.87
CA ARG A 133 16.90 6.21 -7.24
C ARG A 133 16.24 4.89 -7.55
N ILE A 134 17.05 3.88 -7.87
CA ILE A 134 16.61 2.52 -8.18
C ILE A 134 15.74 1.90 -7.07
N LEU A 135 16.00 2.24 -5.81
CA LEU A 135 15.20 1.77 -4.66
C LEU A 135 13.73 2.16 -4.78
N PHE A 136 13.43 3.32 -5.39
CA PHE A 136 12.07 3.79 -5.58
C PHE A 136 11.44 3.34 -6.90
N HIS A 137 12.09 2.43 -7.63
CA HIS A 137 11.53 1.85 -8.84
C HIS A 137 10.31 0.97 -8.48
N PRO A 138 9.12 1.22 -9.07
CA PRO A 138 7.87 0.53 -8.76
C PRO A 138 7.96 -1.01 -8.72
N VAL A 139 8.65 -1.59 -9.71
CA VAL A 139 8.81 -3.04 -9.82
C VAL A 139 9.65 -3.60 -8.67
N ILE A 140 10.70 -2.88 -8.26
CA ILE A 140 11.59 -3.33 -7.20
C ILE A 140 10.84 -3.32 -5.87
N MET A 141 10.06 -2.27 -5.59
CA MET A 141 9.24 -2.21 -4.38
C MET A 141 8.21 -3.34 -4.30
N VAL A 142 7.52 -3.64 -5.41
CA VAL A 142 6.58 -4.77 -5.48
C VAL A 142 7.29 -6.09 -5.14
N LEU A 143 8.46 -6.33 -5.75
CA LEU A 143 9.25 -7.53 -5.47
C LEU A 143 9.72 -7.59 -4.01
N LEU A 144 10.13 -6.46 -3.43
CA LEU A 144 10.49 -6.38 -2.02
C LEU A 144 9.30 -6.72 -1.12
N VAL A 145 8.11 -6.18 -1.37
CA VAL A 145 6.90 -6.50 -0.61
C VAL A 145 6.59 -8.00 -0.69
N LEU A 146 6.65 -8.59 -1.88
CA LEU A 146 6.44 -10.04 -2.05
C LEU A 146 7.51 -10.87 -1.33
N ALA A 147 8.77 -10.45 -1.36
CA ALA A 147 9.85 -11.11 -0.63
C ALA A 147 9.63 -11.03 0.90
N GLY A 148 9.26 -9.85 1.41
CA GLY A 148 8.92 -9.67 2.83
C GLY A 148 7.72 -10.52 3.25
N LEU A 149 6.72 -10.66 2.38
CA LEU A 149 5.55 -11.51 2.60
C LEU A 149 5.90 -13.00 2.66
N TYR A 150 6.89 -13.44 1.87
CA TYR A 150 7.34 -14.83 1.84
C TYR A 150 8.24 -15.18 3.04
N LEU A 151 9.10 -14.24 3.48
CA LEU A 151 10.12 -14.44 4.52
C LEU A 151 9.56 -14.26 5.94
N GLN A 152 8.77 -15.22 6.42
CA GLN A 152 8.12 -15.20 7.74
C GLN A 152 9.10 -15.03 8.91
N THR A 153 10.29 -15.66 8.85
CA THR A 153 11.33 -15.55 9.90
C THR A 153 11.73 -14.10 10.16
N TRP A 154 11.73 -13.27 9.11
CA TRP A 154 12.05 -11.85 9.17
C TRP A 154 10.77 -11.02 9.12
N TYR A 155 9.86 -11.28 10.07
CA TYR A 155 8.49 -10.77 10.08
C TYR A 155 8.37 -9.23 9.94
N MET A 156 9.39 -8.45 10.29
CA MET A 156 9.39 -7.00 10.08
C MET A 156 9.59 -6.56 8.63
N LEU A 157 10.12 -7.42 7.75
CA LEU A 157 10.38 -7.05 6.35
C LEU A 157 9.08 -6.71 5.61
N PHE A 158 8.01 -7.47 5.83
CA PHE A 158 6.73 -7.21 5.18
C PHE A 158 6.18 -5.79 5.45
N PRO A 159 5.99 -5.35 6.71
CA PRO A 159 5.52 -3.99 6.97
C PRO A 159 6.53 -2.92 6.54
N VAL A 160 7.84 -3.16 6.69
CA VAL A 160 8.87 -2.20 6.25
C VAL A 160 8.82 -1.98 4.74
N PHE A 161 8.78 -3.05 3.94
CA PHE A 161 8.72 -2.92 2.49
C PHE A 161 7.38 -2.37 2.01
N THR A 162 6.29 -2.69 2.72
CA THR A 162 4.97 -2.09 2.45
C THR A 162 5.03 -0.58 2.66
N THR A 163 5.60 -0.11 3.77
CA THR A 163 5.78 1.31 4.04
C THR A 163 6.69 1.97 3.01
N LEU A 164 7.77 1.31 2.60
CA LEU A 164 8.64 1.81 1.54
C LEU A 164 7.88 1.98 0.21
N LEU A 165 7.04 1.01 -0.17
CA LEU A 165 6.16 1.11 -1.35
C LEU A 165 5.21 2.31 -1.25
N MET A 166 4.60 2.56 -0.08
CA MET A 166 3.73 3.71 0.13
C MET A 166 4.49 5.04 -0.01
N ILE A 167 5.71 5.13 0.53
CA ILE A 167 6.58 6.30 0.37
C ILE A 167 6.91 6.51 -1.12
N GLY A 168 7.28 5.46 -1.84
CA GLY A 168 7.55 5.54 -3.28
C GLY A 168 6.36 6.04 -4.07
N THR A 169 5.17 5.53 -3.76
CA THR A 169 3.92 5.98 -4.37
C THR A 169 3.68 7.47 -4.10
N LEU A 170 3.92 7.92 -2.88
CA LEU A 170 3.77 9.32 -2.48
C LEU A 170 4.77 10.23 -3.23
N LEU A 171 6.02 9.79 -3.38
CA LEU A 171 7.04 10.51 -4.16
C LEU A 171 6.65 10.64 -5.63
N ILE A 172 6.11 9.58 -6.23
CA ILE A 172 5.62 9.60 -7.62
C ILE A 172 4.49 10.62 -7.74
N LEU A 173 3.49 10.56 -6.85
CA LEU A 173 2.35 11.47 -6.83
C LEU A 173 2.80 12.95 -6.71
N TRP A 174 3.72 13.23 -5.79
CA TRP A 174 4.26 14.58 -5.62
C TRP A 174 5.07 15.05 -6.83
N THR A 175 5.82 14.16 -7.48
CA THR A 175 6.55 14.50 -8.71
C THR A 175 5.60 14.84 -9.86
N GLU A 176 4.51 14.08 -10.01
CA GLU A 176 3.46 14.37 -11.01
C GLU A 176 2.78 15.71 -10.75
N GLN A 177 2.46 16.04 -9.50
CA GLN A 177 1.93 17.34 -9.10
C GLN A 177 2.85 18.49 -9.53
N LEU A 178 4.14 18.39 -9.26
CA LEU A 178 5.11 19.44 -9.60
C LEU A 178 5.18 19.68 -11.11
N ASN A 179 5.20 18.60 -11.90
CA ASN A 179 5.23 18.71 -13.35
C ASN A 179 3.95 19.36 -13.91
N SER A 180 2.78 19.11 -13.30
CA SER A 180 1.53 19.76 -13.72
C SER A 180 1.48 21.27 -13.43
N LYS A 181 2.12 21.73 -12.35
CA LYS A 181 2.14 23.16 -11.97
C LYS A 181 3.15 23.99 -12.75
N GLY A 182 4.25 23.39 -13.22
CA GLY A 182 5.27 24.07 -14.02
C GLY A 182 4.95 24.19 -15.51
N SER A 183 3.79 23.69 -15.97
CA SER A 183 3.40 23.65 -17.38
C SER A 183 2.32 24.70 -17.76
N GLY A 184 2.00 25.64 -16.87
CA GLY A 184 1.06 26.75 -17.08
C GLY A 184 1.71 28.07 -16.74
#